data_AF-A0A929VNJ0-F1
#
_entry.id   AF-A0A929VNJ0-F1
#
_cell.length_a   1.000
_cell.length_b   1.000
_cell.length_c   1.000
_cell.angle_alpha   90.00
_cell.angle_beta   90.00
_cell.angle_gamma   90.00
#
_symmetry.space_group_name_H-M   'P 1'
#
loop_
_entity.id
_entity.type
_entity.pdbx_description
1 polymer ?
#
loop_
_entity_poly.entity_id
_entity_poly.type
_entity_poly.pdbx_seq_one_letter_code
_entity_poly.pdbx_strand_id
1 'polypeptide(L)'
;MFVPRNPILGIRIAWSEYNDVTWKKSNKFLGILLVIVGLVSMITFFTISSDIAEIVFLVLLISSFLISVIYSRFVCAKEKEKH
;
A
#
# COMPACT_ATOMS: atom_id res chain seq x y z
N MET A 1 3.97 -12.90 10.96
CA MET A 1 2.90 -12.94 9.93
C MET A 1 3.52 -13.23 8.57
N PHE A 2 3.27 -14.41 8.02
CA PHE A 2 3.58 -14.77 6.63
C PHE A 2 2.49 -14.14 5.76
N VAL A 3 2.84 -13.34 4.75
CA VAL A 3 1.87 -12.85 3.77
C VAL A 3 2.03 -13.76 2.56
N PRO A 4 1.20 -14.82 2.43
CA PRO A 4 1.28 -15.69 1.26
C PRO A 4 1.06 -14.89 -0.02
N ARG A 5 1.63 -15.36 -1.14
CA ARG A 5 1.29 -14.80 -2.45
C ARG A 5 -0.18 -15.06 -2.72
N ASN A 6 -0.97 -13.99 -2.69
CA ASN A 6 -2.38 -14.08 -3.03
C ASN A 6 -2.48 -13.99 -4.56
N PRO A 7 -3.11 -14.97 -5.24
CA PRO A 7 -3.16 -15.01 -6.69
C PRO A 7 -4.05 -13.91 -7.29
N ILE A 8 -4.87 -13.25 -6.49
CA ILE A 8 -5.85 -12.24 -6.93
C ILE A 8 -5.49 -10.84 -6.44
N LEU A 9 -5.14 -10.70 -5.15
CA LEU A 9 -4.98 -9.39 -4.49
C LEU A 9 -3.52 -9.08 -4.16
N GLY A 10 -3.12 -7.84 -4.42
CA GLY A 10 -1.82 -7.30 -4.03
C GLY A 10 -1.22 -6.38 -5.09
N ILE A 11 -0.09 -5.74 -4.74
CA ILE A 11 0.71 -5.00 -5.70
C ILE A 11 1.43 -6.02 -6.56
N ARG A 12 1.03 -6.10 -7.84
CA ARG A 12 1.45 -7.11 -8.81
C ARG A 12 2.27 -6.46 -9.91
N ILE A 13 3.40 -5.87 -9.55
CA ILE A 13 4.34 -5.27 -10.50
C ILE A 13 5.68 -5.99 -10.44
N ALA A 14 6.50 -5.84 -11.47
CA ALA A 14 7.76 -6.56 -11.61
C ALA A 14 8.68 -6.45 -10.37
N TRP A 15 8.62 -5.34 -9.63
CA TRP A 15 9.41 -5.14 -8.40
C TRP A 15 8.88 -5.91 -7.19
N SER A 16 7.57 -5.97 -7.00
CA SER A 16 6.96 -6.69 -5.87
C SER A 16 6.90 -8.21 -6.10
N GLU A 17 6.93 -8.66 -7.36
CA GLU A 17 6.93 -10.08 -7.73
C GLU A 17 8.33 -10.72 -7.79
N TYR A 18 9.39 -9.93 -7.64
CA TYR A 18 10.78 -10.37 -7.83
C TYR A 18 11.14 -11.61 -6.99
N ASN A 19 10.77 -11.61 -5.70
CA ASN A 19 10.92 -12.75 -4.80
C ASN A 19 9.89 -12.69 -3.65
N ASP A 20 9.78 -13.76 -2.85
CA ASP A 20 8.78 -13.81 -1.77
C ASP A 20 8.99 -12.75 -0.69
N VAL A 21 10.23 -12.30 -0.50
CA VAL A 21 10.58 -11.26 0.47
C VAL A 21 10.07 -9.90 -0.01
N THR A 22 10.30 -9.55 -1.27
CA THR A 22 9.80 -8.31 -1.91
C THR A 22 8.28 -8.29 -1.94
N TRP A 23 7.64 -9.44 -2.25
CA TRP A 23 6.19 -9.59 -2.21
C TRP A 23 5.64 -9.30 -0.82
N LYS A 24 6.17 -10.00 0.18
CA LYS A 24 5.73 -9.88 1.58
C LYS A 24 5.89 -8.47 2.10
N LYS A 25 7.06 -7.83 1.88
CA LYS A 25 7.34 -6.47 2.36
C LYS A 25 6.42 -5.45 1.69
N SER A 26 6.28 -5.50 0.37
CA SER A 26 5.48 -4.54 -0.40
C SER A 26 4.00 -4.61 -0.05
N ASN A 27 3.43 -5.82 0.03
CA ASN A 27 2.02 -6.01 0.33
C ASN A 27 1.68 -5.78 1.81
N LYS A 28 2.60 -6.12 2.74
CA LYS A 28 2.43 -5.75 4.16
C LYS A 28 2.39 -4.24 4.32
N PHE A 29 3.26 -3.52 3.64
CA PHE A 29 3.30 -2.06 3.70
C PHE A 29 2.02 -1.42 3.14
N LEU A 30 1.54 -1.87 1.97
CA LEU A 30 0.25 -1.42 1.43
C LEU A 30 -0.90 -1.70 2.41
N GLY A 31 -0.96 -2.90 2.99
CA GLY A 31 -2.01 -3.24 3.96
C GLY A 31 -2.03 -2.30 5.17
N ILE A 32 -0.86 -1.97 5.73
CA ILE A 32 -0.73 -1.00 6.83
C ILE A 32 -1.21 0.39 6.39
N LEU A 33 -0.79 0.85 5.20
CA LEU A 33 -1.24 2.13 4.65
C LEU A 33 -2.76 2.19 4.52
N LEU A 34 -3.39 1.14 3.97
CA LEU A 34 -4.85 1.10 3.80
C LEU A 34 -5.60 1.14 5.13
N VAL A 35 -5.09 0.48 6.18
CA VAL A 35 -5.66 0.58 7.54
C VAL A 35 -5.56 2.02 8.05
N ILE A 36 -4.41 2.67 7.88
CA ILE A 36 -4.22 4.06 8.30
C ILE A 36 -5.17 4.99 7.54
N VAL A 37 -5.26 4.84 6.20
CA VAL A 37 -6.18 5.62 5.36
C VAL A 37 -7.63 5.44 5.83
N GLY A 38 -8.05 4.21 6.11
CA GLY A 38 -9.40 3.93 6.62
C GLY A 38 -9.69 4.61 7.95
N LEU A 39 -8.76 4.53 8.91
CA LEU A 39 -8.90 5.19 10.22
C LEU A 39 -8.96 6.71 10.11
N VAL A 40 -8.06 7.31 9.32
CA VAL A 40 -8.06 8.77 9.09
C VAL A 40 -9.37 9.20 8.44
N SER A 41 -9.82 8.48 7.41
CA SER A 41 -11.04 8.82 6.68
C SER A 41 -12.27 8.68 7.57
N MET A 42 -12.33 7.65 8.41
CA MET A 42 -13.42 7.49 9.39
C MET A 42 -13.52 8.71 10.31
N ILE A 43 -12.38 9.21 10.81
CA ILE A 43 -12.35 10.44 11.63
C ILE A 43 -12.80 11.64 10.81
N THR A 44 -12.31 11.79 9.57
CA THR A 44 -12.67 12.90 8.67
C THR A 44 -14.16 12.97 8.40
N PHE A 45 -14.84 11.85 8.20
CA PHE A 45 -16.30 11.82 7.98
C PHE A 45 -17.12 12.39 9.15
N PHE A 46 -16.60 12.37 10.38
CA PHE A 46 -17.27 12.96 11.54
C PHE A 46 -16.92 14.43 11.78
N THR A 47 -15.91 14.99 11.09
CA THR A 47 -15.40 16.34 11.36
C THR A 47 -15.71 17.36 10.27
N ILE A 48 -15.86 16.93 9.01
CA ILE A 48 -16.10 17.82 7.86
C ILE A 48 -17.32 17.36 7.04
N SER A 49 -17.72 18.15 6.05
CA SER A 49 -18.81 17.79 5.14
C SER A 49 -18.50 16.52 4.35
N SER A 50 -19.55 15.75 4.05
CA SER A 50 -19.46 14.48 3.31
C SER A 50 -18.69 14.60 2.00
N ASP A 51 -18.95 15.67 1.24
CA ASP A 51 -18.36 15.87 -0.09
C ASP A 51 -16.84 16.06 0.01
N ILE A 52 -16.38 16.82 1.01
CA ILE A 52 -14.95 17.03 1.23
C ILE A 52 -14.30 15.78 1.82
N ALA A 53 -14.98 15.08 2.73
CA ALA A 53 -14.49 13.83 3.31
C ALA A 53 -14.27 12.75 2.24
N GLU A 54 -15.17 12.64 1.26
CA GLU A 54 -15.04 11.75 0.12
C GLU A 54 -13.80 12.09 -0.74
N ILE A 55 -13.61 13.38 -1.07
CA ILE A 55 -12.44 13.84 -1.82
C ILE A 55 -11.14 13.49 -1.07
N VAL A 56 -11.09 13.75 0.23
CA VAL A 56 -9.93 13.44 1.07
C VAL A 56 -9.65 11.93 1.06
N PHE A 57 -10.68 11.10 1.23
CA PHE A 57 -10.54 9.64 1.17
C PHE A 57 -9.96 9.17 -0.17
N LEU A 58 -10.49 9.66 -1.29
CA LEU A 58 -10.00 9.27 -2.63
C LEU A 58 -8.55 9.69 -2.86
N VAL A 59 -8.17 10.91 -2.46
CA VAL A 59 -6.79 11.39 -2.57
C VAL A 59 -5.83 10.55 -1.73
N LEU A 60 -6.21 10.24 -0.48
CA LEU A 60 -5.42 9.38 0.40
C LEU A 60 -5.29 7.96 -0.16
N LEU A 61 -6.37 7.42 -0.71
CA LEU A 61 -6.39 6.09 -1.30
C LEU A 61 -5.44 6.01 -2.52
N ILE A 62 -5.57 6.92 -3.48
CA ILE A 62 -4.70 6.97 -4.67
C ILE A 62 -3.23 7.16 -4.26
N SER A 63 -2.98 8.08 -3.31
CA SER A 63 -1.64 8.33 -2.78
C SER A 63 -1.04 7.07 -2.15
N SER A 64 -1.84 6.29 -1.41
CA SER A 64 -1.37 5.05 -0.79
C SER A 64 -0.88 4.02 -1.82
N PHE A 65 -1.57 3.91 -2.97
CA PHE A 65 -1.15 3.03 -4.06
C PHE A 65 0.14 3.53 -4.73
N LEU A 66 0.24 4.83 -5.03
CA LEU A 66 1.44 5.43 -5.62
C LEU A 66 2.67 5.24 -4.71
N ILE A 67 2.53 5.55 -3.43
CA ILE A 67 3.59 5.38 -2.42
C ILE A 67 3.99 3.91 -2.32
N SER A 68 3.03 2.98 -2.38
CA SER A 68 3.34 1.55 -2.28
C SER A 68 4.03 0.99 -3.52
N VAL A 69 3.74 1.52 -4.72
CA VAL A 69 4.48 1.22 -5.95
C VAL A 69 5.94 1.66 -5.81
N ILE A 70 6.17 2.91 -5.36
CA ILE A 70 7.53 3.44 -5.13
C ILE A 70 8.27 2.60 -4.07
N TYR A 71 7.59 2.26 -2.98
CA TYR A 71 8.15 1.42 -1.92
C TYR A 71 8.57 0.04 -2.46
N SER A 72 7.74 -0.59 -3.30
CA SER A 72 8.09 -1.88 -3.89
C SER A 72 9.36 -1.82 -4.75
N ARG A 73 9.57 -0.71 -5.49
CA ARG A 73 10.81 -0.45 -6.25
C ARG A 73 12.02 -0.38 -5.32
N PHE A 74 11.91 0.38 -4.24
CA PHE A 74 12.97 0.53 -3.24
C PHE A 74 13.33 -0.81 -2.59
N VAL A 75 12.32 -1.58 -2.17
CA VAL A 75 12.53 -2.91 -1.58
C VAL A 75 13.18 -3.87 -2.58
N CYS A 76 12.75 -3.86 -3.84
CA CYS A 76 13.35 -4.68 -4.88
C CYS A 76 14.82 -4.31 -5.12
N ALA A 77 15.15 -3.02 -5.21
CA ALA A 77 16.53 -2.57 -5.34
C ALA A 77 17.40 -3.03 -4.16
N LYS A 78 16.89 -2.89 -2.92
CA LYS A 78 17.57 -3.35 -1.71
C LYS A 78 17.76 -4.86 -1.64
N GLU A 79 16.84 -5.64 -2.19
CA GLU A 79 16.98 -7.10 -2.25
C GLU A 79 17.94 -7.54 -3.37
N LYS A 80 18.04 -6.76 -4.47
CA LYS A 80 19.07 -6.99 -5.50
C LYS A 80 20.48 -6.69 -5.02
N GLU A 81 20.67 -5.69 -4.16
CA GLU A 81 21.99 -5.37 -3.58
C GLU A 81 22.55 -6.47 -2.65
N LYS A 82 21.71 -7.41 -2.19
CA LYS A 82 22.11 -8.48 -1.28
C LYS A 82 22.60 -9.75 -1.98
N HIS A 83 22.51 -9.79 -3.30
CA HIS A 83 22.88 -10.91 -4.16
C HIS A 83 23.82 -10.44 -5.26
#